data_AF-A0A495LAC3-F1
#
_entry.id   AF-A0A495LAC3-F1
#
_cell.length_a   1.000
_cell.length_b   1.000
_cell.length_c   1.000
_cell.angle_alpha   90.00
_cell.angle_beta   90.00
_cell.angle_gamma   90.00
#
_symmetry.space_group_name_H-M   'P 1'
#
loop_
_entity.id
_entity.type
_entity.pdbx_description
1 polymer ?
#
loop_
_entity_poly.entity_id
_entity_poly.type
_entity_poly.pdbx_seq_one_letter_code
_entity_poly.pdbx_strand_id
1 'polypeptide(L)'
;MADEHHEDHGNTPSAWFLTVSWLVVWTVGGVAIIMGGDFLLWTGITLGVSVVSAVIAGVMKKAGLGRKEPRPVPPTREEWEAGRESAVTAGQA
;
A
#
# COMPACT_ATOMS: atom_id res chain seq x y z
N MET A 1 -27.51 -14.47 -1.98
CA MET A 1 -26.36 -14.12 -2.83
C MET A 1 -25.42 -13.37 -1.92
N ALA A 2 -24.35 -13.99 -1.42
CA ALA A 2 -23.34 -13.25 -0.69
C ALA A 2 -22.60 -12.42 -1.72
N ASP A 3 -22.76 -11.09 -1.68
CA ASP A 3 -21.96 -10.20 -2.51
C ASP A 3 -20.50 -10.43 -2.13
N GLU A 4 -19.73 -10.99 -3.06
CA GLU A 4 -18.29 -11.16 -2.96
C GLU A 4 -17.65 -9.77 -3.01
N HIS A 5 -17.64 -9.10 -1.86
CA HIS A 5 -16.98 -7.82 -1.66
C HIS A 5 -15.47 -8.11 -1.62
N HIS A 6 -14.86 -8.29 -2.79
CA HIS A 6 -13.41 -8.41 -2.90
C HIS A 6 -12.80 -7.08 -2.45
N GLU A 7 -12.42 -7.01 -1.17
CA GLU A 7 -11.70 -5.87 -0.64
C GLU A 7 -10.41 -5.69 -1.43
N ASP A 8 -10.28 -4.51 -2.06
CA ASP A 8 -9.03 -4.11 -2.65
C ASP A 8 -8.07 -3.71 -1.51
N HIS A 9 -7.46 -4.72 -0.89
CA HIS A 9 -6.60 -4.67 0.30
C HIS A 9 -5.21 -4.07 0.00
N GLY A 10 -5.15 -3.12 -0.93
CA GLY A 10 -3.92 -2.58 -1.48
C GLY A 10 -3.39 -3.32 -2.71
N ASN A 11 -4.14 -4.28 -3.27
CA ASN A 11 -3.77 -5.00 -4.49
C ASN A 11 -4.11 -4.20 -5.77
N THR A 12 -3.72 -2.92 -5.80
CA THR A 12 -3.99 -2.05 -6.95
C THR A 12 -2.75 -1.89 -7.82
N PRO A 13 -2.91 -1.68 -9.14
CA PRO A 13 -1.79 -1.37 -10.02
C PRO A 13 -0.96 -0.16 -9.53
N SER A 14 -1.62 0.90 -9.03
CA SER A 14 -0.90 2.08 -8.52
C SER A 14 -0.04 1.77 -7.29
N ALA A 15 -0.54 0.93 -6.38
CA ALA A 15 0.19 0.54 -5.17
C ALA A 15 1.39 -0.33 -5.52
N TRP A 16 1.19 -1.38 -6.31
CA TRP A 16 2.27 -2.28 -6.73
C TRP A 16 3.32 -1.59 -7.59
N PHE A 17 2.92 -0.65 -8.45
CA PHE A 17 3.87 0.18 -9.18
C PHE A 17 4.81 0.92 -8.21
N LEU A 18 4.27 1.57 -7.17
CA LEU A 18 5.09 2.28 -6.19
C LEU A 18 6.01 1.33 -5.42
N THR A 19 5.47 0.20 -4.95
CA THR A 19 6.24 -0.81 -4.20
C THR A 19 7.41 -1.35 -5.03
N VAL A 20 7.15 -1.82 -6.25
CA VAL A 20 8.18 -2.41 -7.11
C VAL A 20 9.19 -1.37 -7.56
N SER A 21 8.74 -0.17 -7.94
CA SER A 21 9.67 0.90 -8.34
C SER A 21 10.62 1.27 -7.21
N TRP A 22 10.13 1.43 -5.98
CA TRP A 22 11.00 1.71 -4.84
C TRP A 22 11.95 0.56 -4.51
N LEU A 23 11.48 -0.69 -4.56
CA LEU A 23 12.35 -1.85 -4.38
C LEU A 23 13.50 -1.84 -5.39
N VAL A 24 13.20 -1.63 -6.68
CA VAL A 24 14.21 -1.61 -7.75
C VAL A 24 15.16 -0.43 -7.57
N VAL A 25 14.63 0.77 -7.36
CA VAL A 25 15.40 2.02 -7.25
C VAL A 25 16.38 1.95 -6.08
N TRP A 26 15.93 1.51 -4.90
CA TRP A 26 16.80 1.39 -3.73
C TRP A 26 17.75 0.21 -3.80
N THR A 27 17.38 -0.88 -4.48
CA THR A 27 18.32 -1.97 -4.76
C THR A 27 19.44 -1.50 -5.67
N VAL A 28 19.13 -0.80 -6.77
CA VAL A 28 20.13 -0.25 -7.70
C VAL A 28 21.02 0.78 -6.99
N GLY A 29 20.43 1.70 -6.22
CA GLY A 29 21.17 2.68 -5.44
C GLY A 29 22.12 2.04 -4.42
N GLY A 30 21.64 1.04 -3.67
CA GLY A 30 22.45 0.29 -2.72
C GLY A 30 23.60 -0.47 -3.38
N VAL A 31 23.34 -1.14 -4.50
CA VAL A 31 24.38 -1.83 -5.28
C VAL A 31 25.42 -0.85 -5.80
N ALA A 32 25.01 0.30 -6.34
CA ALA A 32 25.94 1.31 -6.84
C ALA A 32 26.88 1.85 -5.74
N ILE A 33 26.35 2.07 -4.53
CA ILE A 33 27.15 2.47 -3.36
C ILE A 33 28.13 1.37 -2.96
N ILE A 34 27.69 0.11 -2.88
CA ILE A 34 28.55 -1.05 -2.56
C ILE A 34 29.67 -1.19 -3.59
N MET A 35 29.42 -0.88 -4.86
CA MET A 35 30.41 -0.90 -5.94
C MET A 35 31.38 0.30 -5.93
N GLY A 36 31.41 1.09 -4.86
CA GLY A 36 32.32 2.22 -4.69
C GLY A 36 31.76 3.56 -5.18
N GLY A 37 30.47 3.64 -5.44
CA GLY A 37 29.80 4.90 -5.74
C GLY A 37 29.77 5.84 -4.53
N ASP A 38 29.85 7.15 -4.79
CA ASP A 38 29.71 8.16 -3.73
C ASP A 38 28.36 8.05 -3.03
N PHE A 39 28.40 7.93 -1.70
CA PHE A 39 27.21 7.68 -0.89
C PHE A 39 26.15 8.78 -1.02
N LEU A 40 26.57 10.05 -0.95
CA LEU A 40 25.64 11.18 -0.98
C LEU A 40 25.02 11.36 -2.36
N LEU A 41 25.82 11.25 -3.42
CA LEU A 41 25.36 11.35 -4.80
C LEU A 41 24.31 10.28 -5.11
N TRP A 42 24.63 9.00 -4.86
CA TRP A 42 23.71 7.90 -5.18
C TRP A 42 22.46 7.90 -4.31
N THR A 43 22.59 8.26 -3.03
CA THR A 43 21.41 8.47 -2.17
C THR A 43 20.53 9.59 -2.71
N GLY A 44 21.11 10.72 -3.12
CA GLY A 44 20.37 11.84 -3.71
C GLY A 44 19.65 11.46 -4.99
N ILE A 45 20.31 10.75 -5.91
CA ILE A 45 19.70 10.25 -7.15
C ILE A 45 18.54 9.30 -6.83
N THR A 46 18.78 8.32 -5.96
CA THR A 46 17.79 7.31 -5.56
C THR A 46 16.56 7.95 -4.93
N LEU A 47 16.75 8.96 -4.08
CA LEU A 47 15.68 9.73 -3.47
C LEU A 47 14.90 10.54 -4.52
N GLY A 48 15.60 11.21 -5.45
CA GLY A 48 14.97 11.94 -6.54
C GLY A 48 14.07 11.06 -7.41
N VAL A 49 14.56 9.88 -7.81
CA VAL A 49 13.78 8.90 -8.58
C VAL A 49 12.61 8.34 -7.74
N SER A 50 12.78 8.16 -6.44
CA SER A 50 11.71 7.72 -5.54
C SER A 50 10.56 8.72 -5.48
N VAL A 51 10.85 10.03 -5.44
CA VAL A 51 9.86 11.10 -5.48
C VAL A 51 9.10 11.10 -6.81
N VAL A 52 9.81 10.98 -7.93
CA VAL A 52 9.18 10.88 -9.26
C VAL A 52 8.24 9.67 -9.34
N SER A 53 8.67 8.52 -8.82
CA SER A 53 7.86 7.30 -8.78
C SER A 53 6.59 7.48 -7.92
N ALA A 54 6.69 8.16 -6.79
CA ALA A 54 5.54 8.50 -5.94
C ALA A 54 4.54 9.42 -6.65
N VAL A 55 5.04 10.41 -7.41
CA VAL A 55 4.19 11.29 -8.23
C VAL A 55 3.44 10.47 -9.29
N ILE A 56 4.13 9.57 -10.01
CA ILE A 56 3.50 8.70 -11.01
C ILE A 56 2.43 7.82 -10.37
N ALA A 57 2.71 7.18 -9.24
CA ALA A 57 1.73 6.38 -8.50
C ALA A 57 0.50 7.22 -8.08
N GLY A 58 0.72 8.46 -7.65
CA GLY A 58 -0.35 9.41 -7.34
C GLY A 58 -1.21 9.76 -8.57
N VAL A 59 -0.60 9.93 -9.75
CA VAL A 59 -1.32 10.13 -11.01
C VAL A 59 -2.11 8.88 -11.41
N MET A 60 -1.52 7.69 -11.31
CA MET A 60 -2.22 6.42 -11.56
C MET A 60 -3.43 6.26 -10.66
N LYS A 61 -3.32 6.60 -9.37
CA LYS A 61 -4.44 6.62 -8.43
C LYS A 61 -5.56 7.55 -8.91
N LYS A 62 -5.22 8.78 -9.33
CA LYS A 62 -6.19 9.74 -9.88
C LYS A 62 -6.84 9.26 -11.18
N ALA A 63 -6.12 8.45 -11.97
CA ALA A 63 -6.62 7.81 -13.18
C ALA A 63 -7.47 6.55 -12.91
N GLY A 64 -7.81 6.25 -11.65
CA GLY A 64 -8.66 5.10 -11.29
C GLY A 64 -7.92 3.76 -11.17
N LEU A 65 -6.59 3.77 -11.23
CA LEU A 65 -5.74 2.58 -11.05
C LEU A 65 -5.34 2.33 -9.58
N GLY A 66 -5.92 3.11 -8.66
CA GLY A 66 -5.77 2.94 -7.22
C GLY A 66 -7.06 2.45 -6.57
N ARG A 67 -7.01 2.33 -5.24
CA ARG A 67 -8.13 1.82 -4.45
C ARG A 67 -9.37 2.69 -4.67
N LYS A 68 -10.48 2.05 -5.04
CA LYS A 68 -11.73 2.73 -5.41
C LYS A 68 -12.51 3.23 -4.20
N GLU A 69 -12.52 2.44 -3.12
CA GLU A 69 -13.26 2.79 -1.90
C GLU A 69 -12.35 3.38 -0.82
N PRO A 70 -12.83 4.28 0.05
CA PRO A 70 -12.10 4.72 1.23
C PRO A 70 -11.80 3.54 2.16
N ARG A 71 -10.59 3.46 2.74
CA ARG A 71 -10.22 2.36 3.65
C ARG A 71 -11.28 2.20 4.75
N PRO A 72 -11.79 0.99 5.04
CA PRO A 72 -12.68 0.79 6.16
C PRO A 72 -11.96 1.21 7.45
N VAL A 73 -12.67 1.91 8.32
CA VAL A 73 -12.16 2.19 9.65
C VAL A 73 -12.35 0.92 10.47
N PRO A 74 -11.31 0.37 11.11
CA PRO A 74 -11.47 -0.76 12.00
C PRO A 74 -12.50 -0.43 13.08
N PRO A 75 -13.37 -1.38 13.48
CA PRO A 75 -14.34 -1.14 14.53
C PRO A 75 -13.62 -0.78 15.83
N THR A 76 -14.26 0.06 16.64
CA THR A 76 -13.82 0.31 18.01
C THR A 76 -13.92 -0.96 18.85
N ARG A 77 -13.24 -0.99 19.99
CA ARG A 77 -13.31 -2.13 20.91
C ARG A 77 -14.75 -2.43 21.33
N GLU A 78 -15.53 -1.38 21.64
CA GLU A 78 -16.92 -1.51 22.07
C GLU A 78 -17.81 -2.09 20.96
N GLU A 79 -17.65 -1.62 19.72
CA GLU A 79 -18.37 -2.16 18.55
C GLU A 79 -17.98 -3.61 18.24
N TRP A 80 -16.70 -3.95 18.41
CA TRP A 80 -16.21 -5.31 18.23
C TRP A 80 -16.75 -6.26 19.30
N GLU A 81 -16.80 -5.80 20.56
CA GLU A 81 -17.38 -6.57 21.67
C GLU A 81 -18.88 -6.78 21.48
N ALA A 82 -19.64 -5.73 21.12
CA ALA A 82 -21.06 -5.82 20.82
C ALA A 82 -21.35 -6.75 19.62
N GLY A 83 -20.54 -6.67 18.56
CA GLY A 83 -20.64 -7.56 17.41
C GLY A 83 -20.38 -9.03 17.76
N ARG A 84 -19.39 -9.29 18.62
CA ARG A 84 -19.07 -10.64 19.10
C ARG A 84 -20.17 -11.21 20.00
N GLU A 85 -20.73 -10.43 20.92
CA GLU A 85 -21.84 -10.86 21.78
C GLU A 85 -23.11 -11.17 20.96
N SER A 86 -23.38 -10.36 19.95
CA SER A 86 -24.49 -10.57 19.00
C SER A 86 -24.31 -11.87 18.20
N ALA A 87 -23.09 -12.16 17.74
CA ALA A 87 -22.77 -13.38 17.00
C ALA A 87 -22.87 -14.65 17.86
N VAL A 88 -22.46 -14.59 19.14
CA VAL A 88 -22.61 -15.70 20.10
C VAL A 88 -24.09 -15.99 20.36
N THR A 89 -24.89 -14.95 20.57
CA THR A 89 -26.33 -15.09 20.84
C THR A 89 -27.08 -15.67 19.63
N ALA A 90 -26.73 -15.24 18.41
CA ALA A 90 -27.32 -15.75 17.17
C ALA A 90 -26.94 -17.21 16.86
N GLY A 91 -25.78 -17.68 17.32
CA GLY A 91 -25.34 -19.08 17.17
C GLY A 91 -25.89 -20.04 18.22
N GLN A 92 -26.57 -19.54 19.25
CA GLN A 92 -27.18 -20.33 20.33
C GLN A 92 -28.70 -20.53 20.15
N ALA A 93 -29.30 -19.93 19.12
CA ALA A 93 -30.70 -20.09 18.72
C ALA A 93 -30.83 -21.09 17.56
#